data_AF-A0A3B1JJ91-F1
#
_entry.id   AF-A0A3B1JJ91-F1
#
_cell.length_a   1.000
_cell.length_b   1.000
_cell.length_c   1.000
_cell.angle_alpha   90.00
_cell.angle_beta   90.00
_cell.angle_gamma   90.00
#
_symmetry.space_group_name_H-M   'P 1'
#
loop_
_entity.id
_entity.type
_entity.pdbx_description
1 polymer ?
#
loop_
_entity_poly.entity_id
_entity_poly.type
_entity_poly.pdbx_seq_one_letter_code
_entity_poly.pdbx_strand_id
1 'polypeptide(L)'
;MRAVKTVISAAGNLKRENPEMNELICLRAIRDVNVPKFLQDDLKLFNGIVSDLFPKTREEPIDYGSLEESIRKVCDDKCLKDVNGYITKIIQLYETTVVRHGLMLVGPSGSGKTKCYEVLAAAVTALQGQASVSGGVYEAVQTYVLNPKSITMGQLYGEFDLLTHEWTDGILSSLIRTGAAAMDEEKKWYMFDGPVDAVWIENMNTVLDDNKKLCLSSGEIIKLSDVMTLMFEVQDLAVASPATVSRCGMVYLEPSILGLSPFTECWLRTIPTLNGQ
;
A
#
# COMPACT_ATOMS: atom_id res chain seq x y z
N MET A 1 -4.33 -8.18 -19.95
CA MET A 1 -4.39 -9.53 -19.33
C MET A 1 -3.93 -9.60 -17.86
N ARG A 2 -2.94 -8.81 -17.39
CA ARG A 2 -2.45 -8.90 -15.99
C ARG A 2 -3.51 -8.59 -14.92
N ALA A 3 -4.32 -7.55 -15.12
CA ALA A 3 -5.43 -7.23 -14.22
C ALA A 3 -6.42 -8.40 -14.06
N VAL A 4 -6.73 -9.09 -15.17
CA VAL A 4 -7.59 -10.29 -15.15
C VAL A 4 -6.93 -11.42 -14.36
N LYS A 5 -5.61 -11.64 -14.51
CA LYS A 5 -4.86 -12.61 -13.69
C LYS A 5 -4.96 -12.29 -12.19
N THR A 6 -4.87 -11.01 -11.81
CA THR A 6 -5.04 -10.60 -10.40
C THR A 6 -6.45 -10.91 -9.89
N VAL A 7 -7.49 -10.60 -10.66
CA VAL A 7 -8.88 -10.92 -10.30
C VAL A 7 -9.06 -12.43 -10.13
N ILE A 8 -8.53 -13.25 -11.04
CA ILE A 8 -8.62 -14.71 -10.95
C ILE A 8 -7.87 -15.23 -9.72
N SER A 9 -6.68 -14.69 -9.43
CA SER A 9 -5.91 -15.08 -8.25
C SER A 9 -6.63 -14.71 -6.95
N ALA A 10 -7.21 -13.51 -6.87
CA ALA A 10 -8.00 -13.06 -5.73
C ALA A 10 -9.25 -13.93 -5.55
N ALA A 11 -9.97 -14.23 -6.63
CA ALA A 11 -11.10 -15.15 -6.62
C ALA A 11 -10.70 -16.56 -6.14
N GLY A 12 -9.52 -17.04 -6.55
CA GLY A 12 -8.97 -18.32 -6.10
C GLY A 12 -8.64 -18.35 -4.61
N ASN A 13 -8.16 -17.25 -4.04
CA ASN A 13 -7.94 -17.13 -2.59
C ASN A 13 -9.28 -17.13 -1.83
N LEU A 14 -10.22 -16.29 -2.27
CA LEU A 14 -11.56 -16.20 -1.69
C LEU A 14 -12.32 -17.55 -1.74
N LYS A 15 -12.16 -18.34 -2.81
CA LYS A 15 -12.76 -19.68 -2.92
C LYS A 15 -12.15 -20.68 -1.94
N ARG A 16 -10.87 -20.55 -1.61
CA ARG A 16 -10.20 -21.41 -0.62
C ARG A 16 -10.65 -21.09 0.80
N GLU A 17 -10.87 -19.81 1.09
CA GLU A 17 -11.39 -19.34 2.38
C GLU A 17 -12.89 -19.62 2.54
N ASN A 18 -13.67 -19.52 1.45
CA ASN A 18 -15.13 -19.71 1.45
C ASN A 18 -15.56 -20.72 0.36
N PRO A 19 -15.46 -22.04 0.62
CA PRO A 19 -15.75 -23.08 -0.38
C PRO A 19 -17.18 -23.08 -0.91
N GLU A 20 -18.16 -22.68 -0.08
CA GLU A 20 -19.60 -22.69 -0.41
C GLU A 20 -20.06 -21.48 -1.24
N MET A 21 -19.23 -20.43 -1.35
CA MET A 21 -19.60 -19.20 -2.05
C MET A 21 -19.51 -19.40 -3.58
N ASN A 22 -20.53 -18.94 -4.33
CA ASN A 22 -20.65 -19.13 -5.79
C ASN A 22 -20.26 -17.86 -6.56
N GLU A 23 -21.08 -17.39 -7.53
CA GLU A 23 -20.82 -16.23 -8.41
C GLU A 23 -20.42 -14.95 -7.65
N LEU A 24 -20.81 -14.83 -6.37
CA LEU A 24 -20.37 -13.77 -5.46
C LEU A 24 -18.85 -13.63 -5.37
N ILE A 25 -18.09 -14.73 -5.47
CA ILE A 25 -16.63 -14.70 -5.39
C ILE A 25 -16.04 -13.89 -6.53
N CYS A 26 -16.56 -14.09 -7.75
CA CYS A 26 -16.09 -13.36 -8.92
C CYS A 26 -16.38 -11.87 -8.78
N LEU A 27 -17.60 -11.51 -8.36
CA LEU A 27 -17.96 -10.13 -8.12
C LEU A 27 -17.07 -9.49 -7.06
N ARG A 28 -16.89 -10.16 -5.92
CA ARG A 28 -16.04 -9.69 -4.82
C ARG A 28 -14.60 -9.48 -5.28
N ALA A 29 -14.01 -10.45 -5.96
CA ALA A 29 -12.66 -10.33 -6.50
C ALA A 29 -12.51 -9.18 -7.52
N ILE A 30 -13.53 -8.92 -8.34
CA ILE A 30 -13.53 -7.77 -9.26
C ILE A 30 -13.55 -6.45 -8.47
N ARG A 31 -14.32 -6.36 -7.38
CA ARG A 31 -14.40 -5.16 -6.55
C ARG A 31 -13.11 -4.92 -5.78
N ASP A 32 -12.59 -5.92 -5.07
CA ASP A 32 -11.38 -5.81 -4.26
C ASP A 32 -10.19 -5.31 -5.10
N VAL A 33 -10.10 -5.76 -6.35
CA VAL A 33 -9.02 -5.35 -7.26
C VAL A 33 -9.22 -3.95 -7.84
N ASN A 34 -10.46 -3.45 -8.00
CA ASN A 34 -10.75 -2.23 -8.76
C ASN A 34 -11.24 -1.04 -7.92
N VAL A 35 -12.02 -1.27 -6.87
CA VAL A 35 -12.54 -0.22 -5.98
C VAL A 35 -11.43 0.68 -5.41
N PRO A 36 -10.27 0.17 -4.95
CA PRO A 36 -9.18 1.03 -4.46
C PRO A 36 -8.61 1.98 -5.53
N LYS A 37 -8.77 1.64 -6.81
CA LYS A 37 -8.27 2.40 -7.96
C LYS A 37 -9.18 3.55 -8.38
N PHE A 38 -10.43 3.56 -7.93
CA PHE A 38 -11.46 4.45 -8.43
C PHE A 38 -11.60 5.70 -7.56
N LEU A 39 -11.89 6.82 -8.23
CA LEU A 39 -12.34 8.05 -7.60
C LEU A 39 -13.83 7.96 -7.25
N GLN A 40 -14.35 8.89 -6.45
CA GLN A 40 -15.75 8.88 -6.04
C GLN A 40 -16.76 8.83 -7.20
N ASP A 41 -16.48 9.53 -8.31
CA ASP A 41 -17.37 9.54 -9.47
C ASP A 41 -17.26 8.25 -10.29
N ASP A 42 -16.07 7.65 -10.35
CA ASP A 42 -15.85 6.36 -11.00
C ASP A 42 -16.58 5.23 -10.25
N LEU A 43 -16.65 5.30 -8.92
CA LEU A 43 -17.39 4.34 -8.11
C LEU A 43 -18.89 4.32 -8.45
N LYS A 44 -19.48 5.47 -8.77
CA LYS A 44 -20.89 5.55 -9.18
C LYS A 44 -21.11 4.81 -10.50
N LEU A 45 -20.25 5.04 -11.49
CA LEU A 45 -20.31 4.39 -12.80
C LEU A 45 -20.05 2.88 -12.67
N PHE A 46 -19.03 2.50 -11.91
CA PHE A 46 -18.69 1.10 -11.67
C PHE A 46 -19.82 0.35 -10.99
N ASN A 47 -20.46 0.93 -9.96
CA ASN A 47 -21.60 0.32 -9.29
C ASN A 47 -22.81 0.15 -10.23
N GLY A 48 -23.03 1.08 -11.17
CA GLY A 48 -24.06 0.93 -12.20
C GLY A 48 -23.78 -0.25 -13.15
N ILE A 49 -22.54 -0.35 -13.64
CA ILE A 49 -22.11 -1.48 -14.48
C ILE A 49 -22.24 -2.81 -13.72
N VAL A 50 -21.85 -2.83 -12.45
CA VAL A 50 -21.98 -4.02 -11.58
C VAL A 50 -23.45 -4.40 -11.38
N SER A 51 -24.35 -3.44 -11.13
CA SER A 51 -25.77 -3.76 -10.95
C SER A 51 -26.41 -4.30 -12.22
N ASP A 52 -25.98 -3.84 -13.39
CA ASP A 52 -26.47 -4.33 -14.68
C ASP A 52 -25.97 -5.75 -14.98
N LEU A 53 -24.72 -6.06 -14.63
CA LEU A 53 -24.11 -7.38 -14.87
C LEU A 53 -24.48 -8.42 -13.80
N PHE A 54 -24.71 -8.00 -12.56
CA PHE A 54 -24.99 -8.88 -11.40
C PHE A 54 -26.26 -8.46 -10.64
N PRO A 55 -27.45 -8.45 -11.27
CA PRO A 55 -28.66 -7.85 -10.71
C PRO A 55 -29.27 -8.58 -9.50
N LYS A 56 -28.92 -9.85 -9.28
CA LYS A 56 -29.46 -10.69 -8.20
C LYS A 56 -28.50 -10.85 -7.01
N THR A 57 -27.34 -10.23 -7.08
CA THR A 57 -26.26 -10.45 -6.12
C THR A 57 -26.31 -9.36 -5.06
N ARG A 58 -26.64 -9.73 -3.81
CA ARG A 58 -26.48 -8.84 -2.65
C ARG A 58 -25.15 -9.15 -1.98
N GLU A 59 -24.33 -8.12 -1.83
CA GLU A 59 -23.06 -8.24 -1.14
C GLU A 59 -23.24 -8.19 0.37
N GLU A 60 -22.48 -9.01 1.07
CA GLU A 60 -22.31 -8.90 2.50
C GLU A 60 -21.04 -8.07 2.77
N PRO A 61 -21.12 -6.99 3.56
CA PRO A 61 -19.93 -6.24 3.93
C PRO A 61 -18.99 -7.15 4.74
N ILE A 62 -17.69 -7.06 4.46
CA ILE A 62 -16.67 -7.77 5.23
C ILE A 62 -16.54 -7.05 6.58
N ASP A 63 -16.75 -7.79 7.66
CA ASP A 63 -16.46 -7.28 8.99
C ASP A 63 -14.96 -7.41 9.27
N TYR A 64 -14.27 -6.28 9.21
CA TYR A 64 -12.85 -6.20 9.58
C TYR A 64 -12.63 -6.10 11.08
N GLY A 65 -13.70 -6.00 11.89
CA GLY A 65 -13.74 -6.16 13.34
C GLY A 65 -12.52 -5.61 14.08
N SER A 66 -11.62 -6.51 14.48
CA SER A 66 -10.41 -6.20 15.24
C SER A 66 -9.47 -5.21 14.53
N LEU A 67 -9.35 -5.30 13.21
CA LEU A 67 -8.54 -4.37 12.43
C LEU A 67 -9.15 -2.97 12.40
N GLU A 68 -10.45 -2.86 12.17
CA GLU A 68 -11.12 -1.56 12.16
C GLU A 68 -11.07 -0.89 13.54
N GLU A 69 -11.31 -1.66 14.60
CA GLU A 69 -11.20 -1.17 15.99
C GLU A 69 -9.78 -0.70 16.31
N SER A 70 -8.76 -1.48 15.91
CA SER A 70 -7.36 -1.10 16.08
C SER A 70 -7.01 0.18 15.30
N ILE A 71 -7.47 0.31 14.06
CA ILE A 71 -7.27 1.53 13.24
C ILE A 71 -7.89 2.75 13.93
N ARG A 72 -9.14 2.65 14.42
CA ARG A 72 -9.81 3.75 15.12
C ARG A 72 -9.07 4.15 16.39
N LYS A 73 -8.64 3.17 17.18
CA LYS A 73 -7.84 3.40 18.39
C LYS A 73 -6.53 4.11 18.08
N VAL A 74 -5.79 3.66 17.06
CA VAL A 74 -4.53 4.29 16.63
C VAL A 74 -4.75 5.71 16.10
N CYS A 75 -5.87 5.97 15.40
CA CYS A 75 -6.26 7.31 15.01
C CYS A 75 -6.43 8.22 16.25
N ASP A 76 -7.15 7.77 17.26
CA ASP A 76 -7.34 8.52 18.50
C ASP A 76 -6.02 8.77 19.24
N ASP A 77 -5.17 7.75 19.37
CA ASP A 77 -3.85 7.85 20.00
C ASP A 77 -2.94 8.87 19.28
N LYS A 78 -3.05 8.97 17.95
CA LYS A 78 -2.33 9.96 17.11
C LYS A 78 -3.06 11.31 17.00
N CYS A 79 -4.14 11.52 17.75
CA CYS A 79 -4.98 12.73 17.69
C CYS A 79 -5.56 13.01 16.29
N LEU A 80 -5.82 11.96 15.52
CA LEU A 80 -6.46 12.00 14.20
C LEU A 80 -7.97 11.77 14.34
N LYS A 81 -8.75 12.38 13.45
CA LYS A 81 -10.19 12.17 13.39
C LYS A 81 -10.53 10.90 12.62
N ASP A 82 -11.41 10.08 13.19
CA ASP A 82 -11.88 8.82 12.65
C ASP A 82 -12.96 9.01 11.56
N VAL A 83 -12.57 9.54 10.42
CA VAL A 83 -13.49 9.70 9.28
C VAL A 83 -13.72 8.34 8.60
N ASN A 84 -14.98 7.90 8.52
CA ASN A 84 -15.33 6.58 7.95
C ASN A 84 -14.74 6.35 6.55
N GLY A 85 -14.84 7.32 5.64
CA GLY A 85 -14.27 7.19 4.30
C GLY A 85 -12.75 7.04 4.29
N TYR A 86 -12.05 7.63 5.27
CA TYR A 86 -10.62 7.49 5.42
C TYR A 86 -10.23 6.13 6.00
N ILE A 87 -11.00 5.62 6.98
CA ILE A 87 -10.82 4.27 7.52
C ILE A 87 -11.01 3.22 6.43
N THR A 88 -12.04 3.37 5.58
CA THR A 88 -12.23 2.50 4.41
C THR A 88 -11.00 2.51 3.49
N LYS A 89 -10.35 3.67 3.30
CA LYS A 89 -9.10 3.76 2.50
C LYS A 89 -7.91 3.07 3.18
N ILE A 90 -7.80 3.13 4.49
CA ILE A 90 -6.78 2.40 5.27
C ILE A 90 -6.99 0.89 5.13
N ILE A 91 -8.24 0.42 5.20
CA ILE A 91 -8.58 -0.99 4.98
C ILE A 91 -8.28 -1.42 3.53
N GLN A 92 -8.61 -0.59 2.53
CA GLN A 92 -8.24 -0.87 1.13
C GLN A 92 -6.72 -0.95 0.91
N LEU A 93 -5.94 -0.15 1.65
CA LEU A 93 -4.48 -0.25 1.65
C LEU A 93 -4.05 -1.61 2.21
N TYR A 94 -4.63 -2.06 3.32
CA TYR A 94 -4.37 -3.39 3.89
C TYR A 94 -4.67 -4.51 2.89
N GLU A 95 -5.87 -4.53 2.29
CA GLU A 95 -6.25 -5.51 1.27
C GLU A 95 -5.22 -5.54 0.11
N THR A 96 -4.76 -4.36 -0.31
CA THR A 96 -3.77 -4.23 -1.38
C THR A 96 -2.42 -4.82 -0.97
N THR A 97 -1.97 -4.62 0.28
CA THR A 97 -0.71 -5.19 0.80
C THR A 97 -0.73 -6.71 0.86
N VAL A 98 -1.89 -7.33 1.10
CA VAL A 98 -2.04 -8.80 1.14
C VAL A 98 -1.88 -9.40 -0.25
N VAL A 99 -2.35 -8.71 -1.29
CA VAL A 99 -2.38 -9.24 -2.67
C VAL A 99 -1.13 -8.88 -3.46
N ARG A 100 -0.51 -7.73 -3.20
CA ARG A 100 0.61 -7.20 -4.00
C ARG A 100 1.74 -6.69 -3.11
N HIS A 101 2.97 -7.06 -3.46
CA HIS A 101 4.19 -6.56 -2.82
C HIS A 101 4.62 -5.18 -3.33
N GLY A 102 4.06 -4.71 -4.45
CA GLY A 102 4.32 -3.37 -4.99
C GLY A 102 3.03 -2.57 -5.06
N LEU A 103 3.00 -1.37 -4.46
CA LEU A 103 1.80 -0.54 -4.39
C LEU A 103 2.09 0.96 -4.41
N MET A 104 1.17 1.75 -4.96
CA MET A 104 1.27 3.20 -5.08
C MET A 104 0.09 3.86 -4.37
N LEU A 105 0.41 4.75 -3.43
CA LEU A 105 -0.51 5.67 -2.77
C LEU A 105 -0.53 6.95 -3.61
N VAL A 106 -1.64 7.19 -4.31
CA VAL A 106 -1.77 8.27 -5.28
C VAL A 106 -2.73 9.33 -4.75
N GLY A 107 -2.31 10.58 -4.77
CA GLY A 107 -3.17 11.70 -4.46
C GLY A 107 -2.40 12.99 -4.16
N PRO A 108 -3.04 14.15 -4.23
CA PRO A 108 -2.39 15.43 -3.98
C PRO A 108 -1.90 15.56 -2.53
N SER A 109 -1.07 16.56 -2.28
CA SER A 109 -0.66 16.93 -0.92
C SER A 109 -1.87 17.23 -0.04
N GLY A 110 -1.80 16.81 1.22
CA GLY A 110 -2.91 16.98 2.17
C GLY A 110 -4.02 15.93 2.07
N SER A 111 -3.92 14.90 1.22
CA SER A 111 -4.89 13.79 1.21
C SER A 111 -4.68 12.73 2.30
N GLY A 112 -3.70 12.93 3.20
CA GLY A 112 -3.45 12.04 4.33
C GLY A 112 -2.72 10.74 3.98
N LYS A 113 -2.01 10.67 2.84
CA LYS A 113 -1.24 9.48 2.41
C LYS A 113 -0.25 8.99 3.46
N THR A 114 0.57 9.89 3.99
CA THR A 114 1.58 9.54 5.00
C THR A 114 0.96 8.95 6.27
N LYS A 115 -0.11 9.59 6.76
CA LYS A 115 -0.84 9.09 7.93
C LYS A 115 -1.61 7.79 7.65
N CYS A 116 -1.99 7.53 6.41
CA CYS A 116 -2.73 6.32 6.04
C CYS A 116 -1.88 5.06 6.29
N TYR A 117 -0.67 5.02 5.75
CA TYR A 117 0.21 3.87 5.95
C TYR A 117 0.81 3.83 7.36
N GLU A 118 1.08 4.98 8.00
CA GLU A 118 1.55 5.02 9.39
C GLU A 118 0.52 4.45 10.37
N VAL A 119 -0.76 4.84 10.21
CA VAL A 119 -1.86 4.33 11.04
C VAL A 119 -2.03 2.84 10.79
N LEU A 120 -1.98 2.40 9.53
CA LEU A 120 -2.09 0.97 9.20
C LEU A 120 -0.96 0.16 9.82
N ALA A 121 0.30 0.61 9.68
CA ALA A 121 1.46 -0.07 10.24
C ALA A 121 1.35 -0.21 11.76
N ALA A 122 0.96 0.85 12.45
CA ALA A 122 0.75 0.83 13.90
C ALA A 122 -0.43 -0.07 14.31
N ALA A 123 -1.55 -0.02 13.58
CA ALA A 123 -2.73 -0.84 13.87
C ALA A 123 -2.47 -2.34 13.68
N VAL A 124 -1.77 -2.71 12.61
CA VAL A 124 -1.36 -4.10 12.36
C VAL A 124 -0.35 -4.58 13.40
N THR A 125 0.62 -3.73 13.76
CA THR A 125 1.60 -4.04 14.82
C THR A 125 0.92 -4.22 16.19
N ALA A 126 -0.09 -3.41 16.51
CA ALA A 126 -0.86 -3.55 17.75
C ALA A 126 -1.65 -4.87 17.83
N LEU A 127 -1.96 -5.47 16.68
CA LEU A 127 -2.66 -6.75 16.58
C LEU A 127 -1.72 -7.95 16.46
N GLN A 128 -0.40 -7.76 16.59
CA GLN A 128 0.59 -8.82 16.42
C GLN A 128 0.21 -10.10 17.20
N GLY A 129 0.23 -11.24 16.51
CA GLY A 129 -0.12 -12.55 17.07
C GLY A 129 -1.62 -12.87 17.11
N GLN A 130 -2.50 -11.93 16.77
CA GLN A 130 -3.94 -12.21 16.62
C GLN A 130 -4.27 -12.76 15.23
N ALA A 131 -5.39 -13.46 15.12
CA ALA A 131 -5.86 -14.00 13.85
C ALA A 131 -6.21 -12.88 12.85
N SER A 132 -5.64 -12.98 11.65
CA SER A 132 -5.87 -12.04 10.56
C SER A 132 -7.15 -12.35 9.81
N VAL A 133 -7.89 -11.30 9.40
CA VAL A 133 -9.11 -11.42 8.58
C VAL A 133 -8.83 -12.09 7.24
N SER A 134 -7.62 -11.91 6.69
CA SER A 134 -7.18 -12.54 5.43
C SER A 134 -6.52 -13.92 5.62
N GLY A 135 -6.68 -14.52 6.81
CA GLY A 135 -6.02 -15.75 7.21
C GLY A 135 -4.61 -15.53 7.77
N GLY A 136 -4.17 -16.45 8.63
CA GLY A 136 -2.89 -16.36 9.34
C GLY A 136 -2.95 -15.47 10.59
N VAL A 137 -1.81 -14.89 10.96
CA VAL A 137 -1.68 -13.98 12.10
C VAL A 137 -1.20 -12.60 11.65
N TYR A 138 -1.57 -11.56 12.38
CA TYR A 138 -0.96 -10.24 12.18
C TYR A 138 0.51 -10.27 12.64
N GLU A 139 1.37 -9.67 11.83
CA GLU A 139 2.81 -9.55 12.06
C GLU A 139 3.16 -8.09 12.29
N ALA A 140 4.18 -7.80 13.11
CA ALA A 140 4.64 -6.42 13.30
C ALA A 140 5.15 -5.82 11.98
N VAL A 141 4.97 -4.51 11.82
CA VAL A 141 5.33 -3.78 10.60
C VAL A 141 6.46 -2.80 10.89
N GLN A 142 7.57 -2.95 10.19
CA GLN A 142 8.67 -1.98 10.15
C GLN A 142 8.62 -1.16 8.86
N THR A 143 8.66 0.16 8.98
CA THR A 143 8.63 1.08 7.84
C THR A 143 9.97 1.78 7.62
N TYR A 144 10.49 1.73 6.40
CA TYR A 144 11.72 2.40 5.96
C TYR A 144 11.36 3.45 4.92
N VAL A 145 11.56 4.73 5.21
CA VAL A 145 11.19 5.84 4.31
C VAL A 145 12.41 6.37 3.58
N LEU A 146 12.29 6.51 2.27
CA LEU A 146 13.34 6.95 1.35
C LEU A 146 12.79 8.00 0.40
N ASN A 147 13.53 9.08 0.17
CA ASN A 147 13.23 10.02 -0.89
C ASN A 147 14.16 9.75 -2.09
N PRO A 148 13.67 9.13 -3.18
CA PRO A 148 14.52 8.75 -4.31
C PRO A 148 15.07 9.95 -5.09
N LYS A 149 14.47 11.14 -4.97
CA LYS A 149 14.90 12.35 -5.67
C LYS A 149 15.86 13.22 -4.86
N SER A 150 16.01 12.97 -3.56
CA SER A 150 16.98 13.69 -2.73
C SER A 150 18.40 13.15 -2.85
N ILE A 151 18.59 12.02 -3.55
CA ILE A 151 19.88 11.35 -3.75
C ILE A 151 20.10 11.01 -5.22
N THR A 152 21.35 10.72 -5.58
CA THR A 152 21.71 10.29 -6.95
C THR A 152 21.33 8.83 -7.19
N MET A 153 21.24 8.44 -8.46
CA MET A 153 20.99 7.04 -8.86
C MET A 153 22.05 6.08 -8.31
N GLY A 154 23.31 6.49 -8.32
CA GLY A 154 24.42 5.73 -7.75
C GLY A 154 24.29 5.56 -6.24
N GLN A 155 23.89 6.61 -5.52
CA GLN A 155 23.63 6.50 -4.07
C GLN A 155 22.39 5.66 -3.75
N LEU A 156 21.39 5.61 -4.63
CA LEU A 156 20.18 4.82 -4.42
C LEU A 156 20.43 3.32 -4.66
N TYR A 157 20.95 2.96 -5.82
CA TYR A 157 21.12 1.55 -6.26
C TYR A 157 22.54 0.99 -6.12
N GLY A 158 23.52 1.86 -5.95
CA GLY A 158 24.94 1.54 -6.04
C GLY A 158 25.54 2.03 -7.35
N GLU A 159 26.83 2.35 -7.31
CA GLU A 159 27.62 2.73 -8.46
C GLU A 159 29.01 2.14 -8.43
N PHE A 160 29.58 2.00 -9.63
CA PHE A 160 30.95 1.57 -9.81
C PHE A 160 31.84 2.81 -9.90
N ASP A 161 32.78 2.94 -8.98
CA ASP A 161 33.74 4.04 -8.98
C ASP A 161 34.83 3.77 -10.03
N LEU A 162 34.93 4.68 -11.01
CA LEU A 162 35.87 4.57 -12.12
C LEU A 162 37.34 4.80 -11.70
N LEU A 163 37.58 5.44 -10.56
CA LEU A 163 38.93 5.74 -10.06
C LEU A 163 39.47 4.58 -9.21
N THR A 164 38.65 4.06 -8.29
CA THR A 164 39.04 2.97 -7.39
C THR A 164 38.79 1.58 -7.97
N HIS A 165 37.96 1.48 -9.02
CA HIS A 165 37.45 0.22 -9.56
C HIS A 165 36.69 -0.63 -8.53
N GLU A 166 36.13 0.01 -7.50
CA GLU A 166 35.33 -0.65 -6.47
C GLU A 166 33.84 -0.36 -6.65
N TRP A 167 33.02 -1.33 -6.26
CA TRP A 167 31.57 -1.17 -6.21
C TRP A 167 31.16 -0.57 -4.87
N THR A 168 30.42 0.53 -4.90
CA THR A 168 29.79 1.11 -3.72
C THR A 168 28.32 0.75 -3.72
N ASP A 169 27.84 0.11 -2.64
CA ASP A 169 26.44 -0.29 -2.52
C ASP A 169 25.56 0.95 -2.23
N GLY A 170 24.37 0.97 -2.84
CA GLY A 170 23.38 2.02 -2.61
C GLY A 170 22.59 1.84 -1.32
N ILE A 171 21.88 2.90 -0.93
CA ILE A 171 21.03 2.89 0.27
C ILE A 171 19.91 1.84 0.12
N LEU A 172 19.25 1.79 -1.04
CA LEU A 172 18.14 0.87 -1.26
C LEU A 172 18.60 -0.58 -1.34
N SER A 173 19.68 -0.85 -2.08
CA SER A 173 20.22 -2.20 -2.21
C SER A 173 20.69 -2.74 -0.87
N SER A 174 21.34 -1.92 -0.04
CA SER A 174 21.73 -2.27 1.33
C SER A 174 20.52 -2.57 2.22
N LEU A 175 19.48 -1.74 2.17
CA LEU A 175 18.25 -1.93 2.97
C LEU A 175 17.47 -3.19 2.58
N ILE A 176 17.33 -3.45 1.27
CA ILE A 176 16.68 -4.67 0.78
C ILE A 176 17.53 -5.90 1.11
N ARG A 177 18.86 -5.82 0.98
CA ARG A 177 19.76 -6.93 1.34
C ARG A 177 19.60 -7.31 2.81
N THR A 178 19.61 -6.33 3.70
CA THR A 178 19.41 -6.55 5.15
C THR A 178 18.04 -7.15 5.43
N GLY A 179 16.98 -6.62 4.81
CA GLY A 179 15.63 -7.14 5.02
C GLY A 179 15.39 -8.54 4.43
N ALA A 180 16.07 -8.88 3.34
CA ALA A 180 16.02 -10.21 2.72
C ALA A 180 16.84 -11.26 3.49
N ALA A 181 17.89 -10.83 4.19
CA ALA A 181 18.71 -11.70 5.05
C ALA A 181 18.11 -11.90 6.46
N ALA A 182 17.16 -11.06 6.86
CA ALA A 182 16.48 -11.17 8.14
C ALA A 182 15.63 -12.45 8.21
N MET A 183 15.72 -13.16 9.34
CA MET A 183 14.96 -14.39 9.60
C MET A 183 13.69 -14.16 10.43
N ASP A 184 13.37 -12.90 10.75
CA ASP A 184 12.13 -12.55 11.41
C ASP A 184 10.93 -12.62 10.45
N GLU A 185 9.74 -12.77 11.02
CA GLU A 185 8.45 -12.77 10.31
C GLU A 185 7.86 -11.35 10.22
N GLU A 186 8.63 -10.31 10.57
CA GLU A 186 8.12 -8.94 10.57
C GLU A 186 7.99 -8.40 9.14
N LYS A 187 6.84 -7.76 8.87
CA LYS A 187 6.58 -7.09 7.60
C LYS A 187 7.52 -5.89 7.46
N LYS A 188 8.19 -5.79 6.32
CA LYS A 188 9.12 -4.71 6.01
C LYS A 188 8.58 -3.87 4.86
N TRP A 189 8.17 -2.65 5.15
CA TRP A 189 7.62 -1.72 4.16
C TRP A 189 8.66 -0.69 3.79
N TYR A 190 9.03 -0.64 2.51
CA TYR A 190 9.93 0.35 1.96
C TYR A 190 9.10 1.42 1.26
N MET A 191 8.99 2.59 1.89
CA MET A 191 8.23 3.72 1.39
C MET A 191 9.14 4.66 0.60
N PHE A 192 8.82 4.85 -0.68
CA PHE A 192 9.43 5.85 -1.55
C PHE A 192 8.56 7.11 -1.53
N ASP A 193 8.98 8.11 -0.75
CA ASP A 193 8.33 9.41 -0.63
C ASP A 193 8.93 10.40 -1.62
N GLY A 194 8.24 10.58 -2.74
CA GLY A 194 8.66 11.51 -3.78
C GLY A 194 8.08 11.18 -5.15
N PRO A 195 8.21 12.11 -6.12
CA PRO A 195 7.67 11.88 -7.45
C PRO A 195 8.40 10.72 -8.14
N VAL A 196 7.60 9.86 -8.78
CA VAL A 196 8.12 8.83 -9.67
C VAL A 196 8.74 9.50 -10.91
N ASP A 197 9.84 8.95 -11.39
CA ASP A 197 10.54 9.39 -12.59
C ASP A 197 10.87 8.15 -13.41
N ALA A 198 10.75 8.23 -14.73
CA ALA A 198 11.01 7.12 -15.64
C ALA A 198 12.40 6.51 -15.43
N VAL A 199 13.40 7.34 -15.10
CA VAL A 199 14.80 6.89 -15.01
C VAL A 199 15.04 5.96 -13.83
N TRP A 200 14.49 6.28 -12.64
CA TRP A 200 14.77 5.48 -11.45
C TRP A 200 13.79 4.32 -11.27
N ILE A 201 12.53 4.49 -11.70
CA ILE A 201 11.50 3.45 -11.54
C ILE A 201 11.69 2.31 -12.54
N GLU A 202 12.37 2.52 -13.66
CA GLU A 202 12.66 1.47 -14.63
C GLU A 202 13.50 0.34 -14.05
N ASN A 203 14.46 0.66 -13.19
CA ASN A 203 15.26 -0.34 -12.47
C ASN A 203 14.43 -1.15 -11.45
N MET A 204 13.24 -0.67 -11.07
CA MET A 204 12.33 -1.39 -10.18
C MET A 204 11.41 -2.38 -10.90
N ASN A 205 11.41 -2.38 -12.22
CA ASN A 205 10.44 -3.14 -13.00
C ASN A 205 10.48 -4.65 -12.75
N THR A 206 11.68 -5.21 -12.56
CA THR A 206 11.89 -6.65 -12.28
C THR A 206 11.61 -7.03 -10.83
N VAL A 207 11.68 -6.07 -9.91
CA VAL A 207 11.32 -6.32 -8.50
C VAL A 207 9.83 -6.16 -8.27
N LEU A 208 9.16 -5.29 -9.03
CA LEU A 208 7.71 -5.07 -8.96
C LEU A 208 6.88 -6.12 -9.71
N ASP A 209 7.50 -7.02 -10.47
CA ASP A 209 6.80 -8.13 -11.10
C ASP A 209 6.75 -9.38 -10.20
N ASP A 210 6.13 -10.45 -10.70
CA ASP A 210 5.96 -11.72 -9.98
C ASP A 210 7.31 -12.39 -9.61
N ASN A 211 8.44 -11.99 -10.21
CA ASN A 211 9.76 -12.55 -9.91
C ASN A 211 10.34 -12.05 -8.59
N LYS A 212 9.93 -10.86 -8.13
CA LYS A 212 10.42 -10.23 -6.89
C LYS A 212 11.96 -10.11 -6.84
N LYS A 213 12.61 -9.77 -7.96
CA LYS A 213 14.07 -9.68 -8.09
C LYS A 213 14.54 -8.26 -8.39
N LEU A 214 15.31 -7.69 -7.48
CA LEU A 214 16.07 -6.46 -7.71
C LEU A 214 17.37 -6.80 -8.43
N CYS A 215 17.55 -6.27 -9.64
CA CYS A 215 18.76 -6.44 -10.43
C CYS A 215 19.58 -5.15 -10.35
N LEU A 216 20.78 -5.23 -9.79
CA LEU A 216 21.70 -4.10 -9.70
C LEU A 216 22.57 -4.02 -10.95
N SER A 217 23.09 -2.83 -11.26
CA SER A 217 24.02 -2.63 -12.38
C SER A 217 25.36 -3.36 -12.19
N SER A 218 25.70 -3.77 -10.96
CA SER A 218 26.80 -4.69 -10.67
C SER A 218 26.61 -6.11 -11.22
N GLY A 219 25.39 -6.46 -11.66
CA GLY A 219 24.99 -7.81 -12.04
C GLY A 219 24.47 -8.64 -10.86
N GLU A 220 24.50 -8.10 -9.64
CA GLU A 220 23.91 -8.76 -8.48
C GLU A 220 22.38 -8.81 -8.56
N ILE A 221 21.80 -9.93 -8.13
CA ILE A 221 20.36 -10.15 -8.09
C ILE A 221 19.94 -10.44 -6.65
N ILE A 222 19.17 -9.52 -6.05
CA ILE A 222 18.63 -9.65 -4.70
C ILE A 222 17.15 -10.02 -4.81
N LYS A 223 16.75 -11.17 -4.26
CA LYS A 223 15.35 -11.61 -4.23
C LYS A 223 14.67 -11.11 -2.96
N LEU A 224 13.52 -10.46 -3.10
CA LEU A 224 12.70 -10.03 -1.96
C LEU A 224 12.04 -11.25 -1.31
N SER A 225 11.96 -11.22 0.02
CA SER A 225 11.15 -12.16 0.80
C SER A 225 9.67 -11.75 0.77
N ASP A 226 8.79 -12.68 1.15
CA ASP A 226 7.34 -12.45 1.09
C ASP A 226 6.83 -11.45 2.14
N VAL A 227 7.64 -11.14 3.16
CA VAL A 227 7.34 -10.12 4.18
C VAL A 227 7.67 -8.69 3.71
N MET A 228 8.37 -8.54 2.58
CA MET A 228 8.80 -7.24 2.06
C MET A 228 7.77 -6.64 1.11
N THR A 229 7.47 -5.36 1.29
CA THR A 229 6.55 -4.59 0.43
C THR A 229 7.20 -3.27 0.03
N LEU A 230 7.12 -2.93 -1.25
CA LEU A 230 7.55 -1.66 -1.82
C LEU A 230 6.32 -0.76 -2.01
N MET A 231 6.34 0.41 -1.39
CA MET A 231 5.26 1.38 -1.44
C MET A 231 5.76 2.70 -2.03
N PHE A 232 4.97 3.34 -2.88
CA PHE A 232 5.31 4.64 -3.46
C PHE A 232 4.27 5.67 -3.05
N GLU A 233 4.69 6.72 -2.36
CA GLU A 233 3.84 7.88 -2.08
C GLU A 233 4.04 8.92 -3.20
N VAL A 234 3.02 9.11 -4.04
CA VAL A 234 3.10 9.96 -5.23
C VAL A 234 1.92 10.92 -5.34
N GLN A 235 2.17 12.07 -5.95
CA GLN A 235 1.11 13.04 -6.26
C GLN A 235 0.25 12.56 -7.44
N ASP A 236 0.91 12.19 -8.54
CA ASP A 236 0.28 11.73 -9.77
C ASP A 236 1.17 10.70 -10.48
N LEU A 237 0.63 10.11 -11.54
CA LEU A 237 1.29 9.07 -12.34
C LEU A 237 1.64 9.57 -13.76
N ALA A 238 1.69 10.89 -14.00
CA ALA A 238 1.79 11.46 -15.34
C ALA A 238 3.07 11.03 -16.09
N VAL A 239 4.14 10.80 -15.35
CA VAL A 239 5.46 10.41 -15.86
C VAL A 239 5.77 8.91 -15.66
N ALA A 240 4.85 8.16 -15.06
CA ALA A 240 5.01 6.73 -14.86
C ALA A 240 4.58 5.96 -16.12
N SER A 241 5.39 4.98 -16.54
CA SER A 241 5.02 4.15 -17.69
C SER A 241 3.76 3.30 -17.37
N PRO A 242 2.86 3.06 -18.33
CA PRO A 242 1.71 2.17 -18.13
C PRO A 242 2.12 0.74 -17.72
N ALA A 243 3.31 0.30 -18.13
CA ALA A 243 3.88 -0.98 -17.72
C ALA A 243 4.14 -1.04 -16.21
N THR A 244 4.74 0.02 -15.64
CA THR A 244 4.99 0.15 -14.20
C THR A 244 3.69 0.20 -13.41
N VAL A 245 2.72 1.02 -13.85
CA VAL A 245 1.41 1.15 -13.20
C VAL A 245 0.66 -0.18 -13.20
N SER A 246 0.77 -0.98 -14.26
CA SER A 246 0.10 -2.29 -14.33
C SER A 246 0.60 -3.33 -13.30
N ARG A 247 1.83 -3.15 -12.81
CA ARG A 247 2.50 -4.08 -11.88
C ARG A 247 2.19 -3.75 -10.42
N CYS A 248 1.93 -2.48 -10.11
CA CYS A 248 1.63 -2.06 -8.74
C CYS A 248 0.13 -2.09 -8.43
N GLY A 249 -0.23 -2.31 -7.16
CA GLY A 249 -1.56 -2.01 -6.64
C GLY A 249 -1.74 -0.50 -6.49
N MET A 250 -2.93 0.04 -6.76
CA MET A 250 -3.20 1.47 -6.69
C MET A 250 -4.21 1.74 -5.58
N VAL A 251 -3.89 2.70 -4.71
CA VAL A 251 -4.82 3.24 -3.72
C VAL A 251 -4.90 4.74 -3.91
N TYR A 252 -6.04 5.22 -4.41
CA TYR A 252 -6.28 6.65 -4.56
C TYR A 252 -6.83 7.26 -3.28
N LEU A 253 -6.16 8.30 -2.77
CA LEU A 253 -6.60 9.12 -1.66
C LEU A 253 -6.97 10.53 -2.16
N GLU A 254 -8.26 10.79 -2.21
CA GLU A 254 -8.81 12.09 -2.60
C GLU A 254 -8.98 13.01 -1.37
N PRO A 255 -8.61 14.30 -1.44
CA PRO A 255 -8.83 15.26 -0.35
C PRO A 255 -10.31 15.42 0.05
N SER A 256 -11.23 15.19 -0.90
CA SER A 256 -12.68 15.25 -0.68
C SER A 256 -13.19 14.24 0.35
N ILE A 257 -12.45 13.14 0.58
CA ILE A 257 -12.80 12.11 1.55
C ILE A 257 -12.67 12.64 2.99
N LEU A 258 -11.65 13.45 3.26
CA LEU A 258 -11.41 14.05 4.56
C LEU A 258 -12.21 15.36 4.72
N GLY A 259 -12.22 16.22 3.69
CA GLY A 259 -12.75 17.58 3.84
C GLY A 259 -11.95 18.41 4.84
N LEU A 260 -12.42 19.61 5.21
CA LEU A 260 -11.67 20.54 6.08
C LEU A 260 -11.88 20.30 7.58
N SER A 261 -13.09 19.87 7.99
CA SER A 261 -13.46 19.72 9.42
C SER A 261 -12.49 18.84 10.22
N PRO A 262 -12.06 17.66 9.70
CA PRO A 262 -11.10 16.81 10.41
C PRO A 262 -9.78 17.52 10.70
N PHE A 263 -9.25 18.30 9.75
CA PHE A 263 -8.00 19.03 9.97
C PHE A 263 -8.14 20.07 11.08
N THR A 264 -9.25 20.81 11.09
CA THR A 264 -9.50 21.82 12.13
C THR A 264 -9.73 21.17 13.49
N GLU A 265 -10.47 20.07 13.56
CA GLU A 265 -10.71 19.35 14.83
C GLU A 265 -9.42 18.74 15.39
N CYS A 266 -8.60 18.12 14.55
CA CYS A 266 -7.30 17.57 14.97
C CYS A 266 -6.38 18.69 15.46
N TRP A 267 -6.32 19.81 14.73
CA TRP A 267 -5.52 20.96 15.11
C TRP A 267 -6.00 21.59 16.42
N LEU A 268 -7.31 21.75 16.65
CA LEU A 268 -7.84 22.27 17.91
C LEU A 268 -7.48 21.40 19.11
N ARG A 269 -7.39 20.07 18.93
CA ARG A 269 -6.96 19.13 19.98
C ARG A 269 -5.48 19.26 20.35
N THR A 270 -4.63 19.76 19.44
CA THR A 270 -3.20 19.97 19.74
C THR A 270 -2.93 21.31 20.44
N ILE A 271 -3.92 22.22 20.48
CA ILE A 271 -3.81 23.47 21.21
C ILE A 271 -3.84 23.16 22.71
N PRO A 272 -2.85 23.60 23.50
CA PRO A 272 -2.88 23.46 24.95
C PRO A 272 -4.14 24.14 25.48
N THR A 273 -4.87 23.46 26.37
CA THR A 273 -5.94 24.14 27.12
C THR A 273 -5.30 25.31 27.85
N LEU A 274 -5.78 26.53 27.58
CA LEU A 274 -5.44 27.68 28.40
C LEU A 274 -5.88 27.34 29.82
N ASN A 275 -4.90 26.98 30.67
CA ASN A 275 -5.09 26.87 32.11
C ASN A 275 -5.41 28.28 32.61
N GLY A 276 -6.69 28.64 32.55
CA GLY A 276 -7.23 29.79 33.24
C GLY A 276 -7.17 29.51 34.74
N GLN A 277 -6.48 30.40 35.43
CA GLN A 277 -6.65 30.64 36.86
C GLN A 277 -8.12 30.94 37.19
#